data_AF-A0A2V8FZF9-F1
#
_entry.id   AF-A0A2V8FZF9-F1
#
_cell.length_a   1.000
_cell.length_b   1.000
_cell.length_c   1.000
_cell.angle_alpha   90.00
_cell.angle_beta   90.00
_cell.angle_gamma   90.00
#
_symmetry.space_group_name_H-M   'P 1'
#
loop_
_entity.id
_entity.type
_entity.pdbx_description
1 polymer ?
#
loop_
_entity_poly.entity_id
_entity_poly.type
_entity_poly.pdbx_seq_one_letter_code
_entity_poly.pdbx_strand_id
1 'polypeptide(L)'
;MPLHREKTSTGLDANVAAALSYLVGFITGVLFLVIEKDNRFVRFHAMQSTVVFLAIVGIDILLQIVPILGALVVVFLVIPASAVLWLVLMYKAYQGEEFSLPIVGPFAAERTS
;
A
#
# COMPACT_ATOMS: atom_id res chain seq x y z
N MET A 1 5.33 14.53 -18.29
CA MET A 1 6.60 14.10 -17.67
C MET A 1 6.30 12.85 -16.84
N PRO A 2 7.15 11.81 -16.82
CA PRO A 2 6.86 10.64 -16.00
C PRO A 2 6.82 11.04 -14.51
N LEU A 3 5.77 10.67 -13.77
CA LEU A 3 5.53 11.09 -12.38
C LEU A 3 6.67 10.73 -11.40
N HIS A 4 7.52 9.75 -11.75
CA HIS A 4 8.62 9.27 -10.92
C HIS A 4 9.89 10.16 -10.92
N ARG A 5 9.93 11.26 -11.70
CA ARG A 5 11.06 12.21 -11.72
C ARG A 5 10.84 13.49 -10.89
N GLU A 6 9.72 13.60 -10.19
CA GLU A 6 9.43 14.76 -9.34
C GLU A 6 10.18 14.67 -8.00
N LYS A 7 10.68 15.82 -7.51
CA LYS A 7 11.29 15.91 -6.18
C LYS A 7 10.27 15.51 -5.12
N THR A 8 10.65 14.64 -4.20
CA THR A 8 9.83 14.26 -3.04
C THR A 8 10.13 15.17 -1.85
N SER A 9 9.18 15.34 -0.94
CA SER A 9 9.41 16.09 0.31
C SER A 9 10.41 15.37 1.24
N THR A 10 10.66 14.07 1.02
CA THR A 10 11.65 13.27 1.76
C THR A 10 13.06 13.34 1.20
N GLY A 11 13.26 13.91 0.00
CA GLY A 11 14.54 13.93 -0.71
C GLY A 11 14.94 12.60 -1.37
N LEU A 12 14.09 11.58 -1.28
CA LEU A 12 14.27 10.28 -1.95
C LEU A 12 13.76 10.34 -3.40
N ASP A 13 14.24 9.42 -4.23
CA ASP A 13 13.60 9.17 -5.53
C ASP A 13 12.16 8.68 -5.32
N ALA A 14 11.23 9.15 -6.16
CA ALA A 14 9.81 8.91 -5.97
C ALA A 14 9.44 7.42 -5.98
N ASN A 15 10.09 6.61 -6.81
CA ASN A 15 9.90 5.16 -6.85
C ASN A 15 10.40 4.46 -5.57
N VAL A 16 11.51 4.95 -4.99
CA VAL A 16 12.04 4.44 -3.72
C VAL A 16 11.10 4.80 -2.56
N ALA A 17 10.68 6.06 -2.47
CA ALA A 17 9.73 6.52 -1.45
C ALA A 17 8.38 5.78 -1.55
N ALA A 18 7.87 5.58 -2.76
CA ALA A 18 6.65 4.81 -2.99
C ALA A 18 6.78 3.35 -2.57
N ALA A 19 7.90 2.68 -2.89
CA ALA A 19 8.15 1.31 -2.44
C ALA A 19 8.25 1.22 -0.90
N LEU A 20 8.96 2.17 -0.27
CA LEU A 20 9.09 2.26 1.19
C LEU A 20 7.76 2.49 1.90
N SER A 21 6.78 3.11 1.25
CA SER A 21 5.43 3.26 1.81
C SER A 21 4.75 1.91 2.11
N TYR A 22 5.19 0.82 1.49
CA TYR A 22 4.71 -0.54 1.74
C TYR A 22 5.53 -1.31 2.79
N LEU A 23 6.71 -0.82 3.21
CA LEU A 23 7.70 -1.60 3.96
C LEU A 23 7.13 -2.25 5.24
N VAL A 24 6.35 -1.51 6.01
CA VAL A 24 5.70 -2.00 7.25
C VAL A 24 4.17 -1.92 7.11
N GLY A 25 3.67 -2.12 5.88
CA GLY A 25 2.25 -2.02 5.54
C GLY A 25 1.66 -0.65 5.86
N PHE A 26 0.51 -0.63 6.54
CA PHE A 26 -0.22 0.61 6.81
C PHE A 26 0.57 1.62 7.66
N ILE A 27 1.53 1.16 8.49
CA ILE A 27 2.33 2.05 9.34
C ILE A 27 3.18 2.99 8.48
N THR A 28 3.94 2.43 7.52
CA THR A 28 4.71 3.23 6.57
C THR A 28 3.81 3.96 5.58
N GLY A 29 2.66 3.39 5.22
CA GLY A 29 1.65 4.07 4.40
C GLY A 29 1.21 5.39 5.03
N VAL A 30 0.78 5.35 6.30
CA VAL A 30 0.36 6.55 7.04
C VAL A 30 1.52 7.52 7.23
N LEU A 31 2.72 7.02 7.55
CA LEU A 31 3.91 7.87 7.68
C LEU A 31 4.16 8.67 6.40
N PHE A 32 4.20 8.01 5.25
CA PHE A 32 4.41 8.67 3.96
C PHE A 32 3.27 9.63 3.59
N LEU A 33 2.01 9.33 3.94
CA LEU A 33 0.91 10.29 3.77
C LEU A 33 1.09 11.59 4.58
N VAL A 34 1.72 11.48 5.75
CA VAL A 34 2.00 12.63 6.63
C VAL A 34 3.21 13.43 6.15
N ILE A 35 4.32 12.77 5.82
CA ILE A 35 5.59 13.46 5.51
C ILE A 35 5.71 13.88 4.04
N GLU A 36 5.09 13.15 3.11
CA GLU A 36 5.10 13.51 1.69
C GLU A 36 3.98 14.49 1.36
N LYS A 37 4.33 15.69 0.90
CA LYS A 37 3.36 16.76 0.62
C LYS A 37 3.14 16.97 -0.87
N ASP A 38 4.17 16.78 -1.68
CA ASP A 38 4.20 17.32 -3.04
C ASP A 38 4.10 16.20 -4.09
N ASN A 39 4.70 15.04 -3.83
CA ASN A 39 4.76 13.97 -4.82
C ASN A 39 3.48 13.11 -4.83
N ARG A 40 2.67 13.29 -5.87
CA ARG A 40 1.42 12.56 -6.13
C ARG A 40 1.58 11.05 -6.16
N PHE A 41 2.65 10.57 -6.79
CA PHE A 41 2.92 9.16 -6.98
C PHE A 41 3.23 8.46 -5.65
N VAL A 42 4.08 9.08 -4.82
CA VAL A 42 4.38 8.58 -3.47
C VAL A 42 3.11 8.57 -2.61
N ARG A 43 2.30 9.65 -2.68
CA ARG A 43 1.04 9.75 -1.93
C ARG A 43 0.01 8.71 -2.37
N PHE A 44 -0.05 8.39 -3.66
CA PHE A 44 -0.90 7.31 -4.18
C PHE A 44 -0.52 5.96 -3.55
N HIS A 45 0.75 5.58 -3.61
CA HIS A 45 1.22 4.31 -3.06
C HIS A 45 1.08 4.26 -1.53
N ALA A 46 1.31 5.39 -0.85
CA ALA A 46 1.11 5.51 0.59
C ALA A 46 -0.37 5.33 1.00
N MET A 47 -1.32 5.90 0.25
CA MET A 47 -2.76 5.67 0.44
C MET A 47 -3.13 4.21 0.17
N GLN A 48 -2.68 3.65 -0.95
CA GLN A 48 -2.92 2.25 -1.29
C GLN A 48 -2.36 1.30 -0.22
N SER A 49 -1.15 1.55 0.29
CA SER A 49 -0.56 0.81 1.41
C SER A 49 -1.43 0.90 2.66
N THR A 50 -1.86 2.11 3.03
CA THR A 50 -2.72 2.32 4.20
C THR A 50 -4.02 1.54 4.10
N VAL A 51 -4.75 1.67 3.00
CA VAL A 51 -6.07 1.04 2.82
C VAL A 51 -5.95 -0.49 2.73
N VAL A 52 -5.02 -1.00 1.92
CA VAL A 52 -4.85 -2.44 1.70
C VAL A 52 -4.49 -3.15 3.00
N PHE A 53 -3.51 -2.64 3.75
CA PHE A 53 -3.05 -3.31 4.96
C PHE A 53 -4.03 -3.15 6.12
N LEU A 54 -4.78 -2.05 6.22
CA LEU A 54 -5.91 -1.95 7.16
C LEU A 54 -7.01 -2.95 6.82
N ALA A 55 -7.33 -3.15 5.54
CA ALA A 55 -8.31 -4.15 5.11
C ALA A 55 -7.86 -5.57 5.46
N ILE A 56 -6.58 -5.90 5.24
CA ILE A 56 -6.00 -7.21 5.61
C ILE A 56 -6.11 -7.45 7.12
N VAL A 57 -5.76 -6.45 7.94
CA VAL A 57 -5.90 -6.54 9.41
C VAL A 57 -7.36 -6.73 9.81
N GLY A 58 -8.29 -6.01 9.17
CA GLY A 58 -9.72 -6.18 9.42
C GLY A 58 -10.22 -7.60 9.09
N ILE A 59 -9.79 -8.16 7.96
CA ILE A 59 -10.11 -9.54 7.57
C ILE A 59 -9.56 -10.54 8.60
N ASP A 60 -8.31 -10.35 9.05
CA ASP A 60 -7.70 -11.22 10.07
C ASP A 60 -8.49 -11.20 11.39
N ILE A 61 -8.85 -10.02 11.88
CA ILE A 61 -9.69 -9.87 13.09
C ILE A 61 -11.04 -10.57 12.93
N LEU A 62 -11.69 -10.45 11.77
CA LEU A 62 -12.98 -11.10 11.51
C LEU A 62 -12.86 -12.63 11.48
N LEU A 63 -11.78 -13.16 10.90
CA LEU A 63 -11.57 -14.61 10.82
C LEU A 63 -11.33 -15.24 12.20
N GLN A 64 -10.77 -14.49 13.15
CA GLN A 64 -10.58 -14.97 14.53
C GLN A 64 -11.88 -15.27 15.28
N ILE A 65 -13.04 -14.81 14.77
CA ILE A 65 -14.36 -15.12 15.35
C ILE A 65 -14.71 -16.60 15.21
N VAL A 66 -14.19 -17.29 14.18
CA VAL A 66 -14.44 -18.72 13.93
C VAL A 66 -13.20 -19.52 14.32
N PRO A 67 -13.16 -20.16 15.50
CA PRO A 67 -11.98 -20.89 15.96
C PRO A 67 -11.62 -22.03 15.00
N ILE A 68 -10.33 -22.37 14.94
CA ILE A 68 -9.75 -23.44 14.10
C ILE A 68 -9.89 -23.15 12.60
N LEU A 69 -11.10 -23.08 12.03
CA LEU A 69 -11.32 -22.80 10.61
C LEU A 69 -10.77 -21.43 10.22
N GLY A 70 -11.03 -20.39 11.01
CA GLY A 70 -10.48 -19.05 10.77
C GLY A 70 -8.96 -19.05 10.77
N ALA A 71 -8.34 -19.75 11.74
CA ALA A 71 -6.89 -19.87 11.82
C ALA A 71 -6.30 -20.61 10.60
N LEU A 72 -6.96 -21.67 10.12
CA LEU A 72 -6.54 -22.38 8.90
C LEU A 72 -6.62 -21.47 7.67
N VAL A 73 -7.69 -20.69 7.52
CA VAL A 73 -7.82 -19.71 6.43
C VAL A 73 -6.71 -18.65 6.52
N VAL A 74 -6.41 -18.15 7.71
CA VAL A 74 -5.34 -17.16 7.89
C VAL A 74 -3.98 -17.71 7.45
N VAL A 75 -3.61 -18.90 7.96
CA VAL A 75 -2.30 -19.52 7.72
C VAL A 75 -2.13 -19.94 6.27
N PHE A 76 -3.13 -20.60 5.69
CA PHE A 76 -3.00 -21.20 4.36
C PHE A 76 -3.42 -20.28 3.21
N LEU A 77 -4.18 -19.21 3.48
CA LEU A 77 -4.67 -18.31 2.43
C LEU A 77 -4.29 -16.85 2.67
N VAL A 78 -4.64 -16.26 3.81
CA VAL A 78 -4.48 -14.80 4.03
C VAL A 78 -3.01 -14.40 4.06
N ILE A 79 -2.17 -15.08 4.84
CA ILE A 79 -0.73 -14.78 4.94
C ILE A 79 -0.04 -14.90 3.57
N PRO A 80 -0.12 -16.05 2.85
CA PRO A 80 0.57 -16.17 1.57
C PRO A 80 0.04 -15.20 0.51
N ALA A 81 -1.28 -15.00 0.42
CA ALA A 81 -1.86 -14.04 -0.53
C ALA A 81 -1.42 -12.61 -0.21
N SER A 82 -1.38 -12.22 1.07
CA SER A 82 -0.93 -10.90 1.52
C SER A 82 0.55 -10.69 1.24
N ALA A 83 1.39 -11.72 1.43
CA ALA A 83 2.81 -11.65 1.12
C ALA A 83 3.07 -11.47 -0.38
N VAL A 84 2.36 -12.22 -1.24
CA VAL A 84 2.45 -12.05 -2.69
C VAL A 84 1.99 -10.64 -3.10
N LEU A 85 0.84 -10.20 -2.59
CA LEU A 85 0.33 -8.86 -2.85
C LEU A 85 1.34 -7.79 -2.45
N TRP A 86 1.88 -7.87 -1.24
CA TRP A 86 2.88 -6.94 -0.70
C TRP A 86 4.10 -6.83 -1.60
N LEU A 87 4.68 -7.96 -2.01
CA LEU A 87 5.85 -7.99 -2.88
C LEU A 87 5.55 -7.40 -4.26
N VAL A 88 4.39 -7.73 -4.84
CA VAL A 88 3.97 -7.18 -6.14
C VAL A 88 3.80 -5.67 -6.07
N LEU A 89 3.11 -5.16 -5.04
CA LEU A 89 2.89 -3.71 -4.87
C LEU A 89 4.21 -2.96 -4.68
N MET A 90 5.10 -3.50 -3.84
CA MET A 90 6.41 -2.89 -3.58
C MET A 90 7.30 -2.91 -4.85
N TYR A 91 7.33 -4.03 -5.57
CA TYR A 91 8.08 -4.16 -6.81
C TYR A 91 7.57 -3.20 -7.88
N LYS A 92 6.25 -3.12 -8.08
CA LYS A 92 5.63 -2.22 -9.07
C LYS A 92 5.89 -0.75 -8.74
N ALA A 93 5.77 -0.37 -7.46
CA ALA A 93 6.12 0.98 -7.00
C ALA A 93 7.59 1.30 -7.27
N TYR A 94 8.50 0.36 -7.00
CA TYR A 94 9.94 0.52 -7.25
C TYR A 94 10.28 0.65 -8.75
N GLN A 95 9.52 -0.01 -9.64
CA GLN A 95 9.61 0.16 -11.09
C GLN A 95 8.99 1.49 -11.58
N GLY A 96 8.39 2.28 -10.68
CA GLY A 96 7.73 3.54 -11.04
C GLY A 96 6.36 3.35 -11.70
N GLU A 97 5.74 2.17 -11.53
CA GLU A 97 4.41 1.85 -12.04
C GLU A 97 3.33 2.20 -11.00
N GLU A 98 2.39 3.06 -11.38
CA GLU A 98 1.20 3.38 -10.57
C GLU A 98 0.16 2.25 -10.67
N PHE A 99 0.53 1.06 -10.19
CA PHE A 99 -0.34 -0.11 -10.20
C PHE A 99 -1.46 0.04 -9.17
N SER A 100 -2.68 0.22 -9.64
CA SER A 100 -3.87 0.41 -8.81
C SER A 100 -4.65 -0.88 -8.62
N LEU A 101 -4.97 -1.21 -7.37
CA LEU A 101 -5.91 -2.28 -7.07
C LEU A 101 -7.35 -1.80 -7.25
N PRO A 102 -8.28 -2.64 -7.74
CA PRO A 102 -9.68 -2.25 -7.97
C PRO A 102 -10.38 -1.64 -6.75
N ILE A 103 -9.96 -2.02 -5.55
CA ILE A 103 -10.54 -1.59 -4.27
C ILE A 103 -10.15 -0.14 -3.91
N VAL A 104 -9.02 0.35 -4.44
CA VAL A 104 -8.47 1.70 -4.13
C VAL A 104 -8.86 2.74 -5.20
N GLY A 105 -9.50 2.28 -6.29
CA GLY A 105 -9.95 3.09 -7.42
C GLY A 105 -10.78 4.35 -7.08
N PRO A 106 -11.67 4.36 -6.06
CA PRO A 106 -12.47 5.54 -5.75
C PRO A 106 -11.75 6.65 -4.96
N PHE A 107 -10.63 6.37 -4.27
CA PHE A 107 -9.97 7.35 -3.40
C PHE A 107 -8.89 8.19 -4.11
N ALA A 108 -8.47 7.79 -5.32
CA ALA A 108 -7.44 8.47 -6.11
C ALA A 108 -7.96 9.62 -7.00
N ALA A 109 -9.29 9.71 -7.21
CA ALA A 109 -9.89 10.72 -8.09
C ALA A 109 -10.27 12.04 -7.38
N GLU A 110 -10.37 12.08 -6.05
CA GLU A 110 -10.98 13.21 -5.34
C GLU A 110 -9.99 14.17 -4.64
N ARG A 111 -8.67 13.93 -4.69
CA ARG A 111 -7.69 14.82 -4.01
C ARG A 111 -6.58 15.36 -4.90
N THR A 112 -6.86 15.44 -6.19
CA THR A 112 -5.86 15.65 -7.23
C THR A 112 -6.32 16.55 -8.39
N SER A 113 -7.39 17.31 -8.16
CA SER A 113 -7.64 18.62 -8.80
C SER A 113 -6.95 19.73 -8.01
#